data_AF-A0A830EL06-F1
#
_entry.id   AF-A0A830EL06-F1
#
_cell.length_a   1.000
_cell.length_b   1.000
_cell.length_c   1.000
_cell.angle_alpha   90.00
_cell.angle_beta   90.00
_cell.angle_gamma   90.00
#
_symmetry.space_group_name_H-M   'P 1'
#
loop_
_entity.id
_entity.type
_entity.pdbx_description
1 polymer ?
#
loop_
_entity_poly.entity_id
_entity_poly.type
_entity_poly.pdbx_seq_one_letter_code
_entity_poly.pdbx_strand_id
1 'polypeptide(L)'
;MSERAIRVELSYPADLSGWGRDKIDGSPFRAYLGKTHDTAAPGDVWTEFVGVGCCGDTLDFPLRVESVDGGTAVTEDTEFVYTEREACGVAGGWQVQSAAGPTE
;
A
#
# COMPACT_ATOMS: atom_id res chain seq x y z
N MET A 1 -25.01 8.38 -5.89
CA MET A 1 -24.69 6.94 -6.04
C MET A 1 -23.28 6.90 -6.59
N SER A 2 -22.29 6.60 -5.76
CA SER A 2 -20.93 6.45 -6.25
C SER A 2 -20.85 5.13 -7.02
N GLU A 3 -20.31 5.17 -8.24
CA GLU A 3 -20.07 3.96 -9.02
C GLU A 3 -18.94 3.14 -8.38
N ARG A 4 -19.00 1.82 -8.54
CA ARG A 4 -18.00 0.90 -7.95
C ARG A 4 -16.68 1.01 -8.71
N ALA A 5 -15.58 1.08 -7.97
CA ALA A 5 -14.23 0.92 -8.50
C ALA A 5 -14.02 -0.53 -8.96
N ILE A 6 -13.76 -0.69 -10.25
CA ILE A 6 -13.45 -2.01 -10.84
C ILE A 6 -11.99 -2.34 -10.54
N ARG A 7 -11.12 -1.36 -10.74
CA ARG A 7 -9.68 -1.49 -10.54
C ARG A 7 -9.12 -0.20 -9.95
N VAL A 8 -8.23 -0.36 -8.97
CA VAL A 8 -7.50 0.73 -8.31
C VAL A 8 -6.02 0.42 -8.42
N GLU A 9 -5.27 1.31 -9.06
CA GLU A 9 -3.82 1.23 -9.11
C GLU A 9 -3.22 1.99 -7.94
N LEU A 10 -2.47 1.26 -7.13
CA LEU A 10 -1.80 1.76 -5.95
C LEU A 10 -0.29 1.72 -6.18
N SER A 11 0.40 2.79 -5.81
CA SER A 11 1.85 2.82 -5.81
C SER A 11 2.41 2.80 -4.39
N TYR A 12 3.45 1.99 -4.17
CA TYR A 12 4.22 1.95 -2.93
C TYR A 12 5.63 2.50 -3.16
N PRO A 13 6.27 3.13 -2.15
CA PRO A 13 7.62 3.66 -2.30
C PRO A 13 8.63 2.53 -2.51
N ALA A 14 9.65 2.77 -3.34
CA ALA A 14 10.76 1.84 -3.58
C ALA A 14 11.50 1.43 -2.28
N ASP A 15 11.43 2.25 -1.23
CA ASP A 15 11.95 1.95 0.12
C ASP A 15 11.23 0.78 0.81
N LEU A 16 10.06 0.36 0.31
CA LEU A 16 9.37 -0.83 0.79
C LEU A 16 10.22 -2.07 0.45
N SER A 17 10.65 -2.79 1.48
CA SER A 17 11.43 -4.01 1.35
C SER A 17 10.67 -5.07 0.56
N GLY A 18 11.40 -6.00 -0.10
CA GLY A 18 10.79 -7.12 -0.83
C GLY A 18 9.78 -7.92 0.00
N TRP A 19 10.08 -8.11 1.28
CA TRP A 19 9.15 -8.75 2.22
C TRP A 19 7.82 -7.99 2.37
N GLY A 20 7.87 -6.66 2.44
CA GLY A 20 6.67 -5.82 2.50
C GLY A 20 5.85 -5.92 1.22
N ARG A 21 6.51 -6.03 0.07
CA ARG A 21 5.89 -6.23 -1.25
C ARG A 21 5.11 -7.55 -1.30
N ASP A 22 5.72 -8.63 -0.84
CA ASP A 22 5.07 -9.95 -0.77
C ASP A 22 3.83 -9.94 0.14
N LYS A 23 3.85 -9.14 1.21
CA LYS A 23 2.69 -9.00 2.11
C LYS A 23 1.53 -8.25 1.47
N ILE A 24 1.80 -7.13 0.79
CA ILE A 24 0.73 -6.34 0.16
C ILE A 24 0.16 -7.02 -1.08
N ASP A 25 0.96 -7.83 -1.79
CA ASP A 25 0.47 -8.56 -2.95
C ASP A 25 -0.54 -9.66 -2.57
N GLY A 26 -0.49 -10.14 -1.32
CA GLY A 26 -1.38 -11.17 -0.81
C GLY A 26 -2.87 -10.75 -0.74
N SER A 27 -3.75 -11.72 -1.01
CA SER A 27 -5.22 -11.56 -0.89
C SER A 27 -5.72 -10.98 0.44
N PRO A 28 -5.15 -11.32 1.62
CA PRO A 28 -5.60 -10.77 2.89
C PRO A 28 -5.47 -9.26 2.99
N PHE A 29 -4.38 -8.69 2.45
CA PHE A 29 -4.14 -7.26 2.48
C PHE A 29 -5.12 -6.52 1.56
N ARG A 30 -5.34 -7.07 0.35
CA ARG A 30 -6.35 -6.55 -0.61
C ARG A 30 -7.75 -6.53 -0.01
N ALA A 31 -8.15 -7.62 0.67
CA ALA A 31 -9.45 -7.70 1.34
C ALA A 31 -9.56 -6.72 2.52
N TYR A 32 -8.46 -6.42 3.19
CA TYR A 32 -8.42 -5.39 4.23
C TYR A 32 -8.61 -3.99 3.63
N LEU A 33 -7.92 -3.64 2.52
CA LEU A 33 -8.10 -2.35 1.85
C LEU A 33 -9.57 -2.11 1.44
N GLY A 34 -10.21 -3.14 0.89
CA GLY A 34 -11.63 -3.09 0.51
C GLY A 34 -12.61 -2.90 1.67
N LYS A 35 -12.18 -3.14 2.91
CA LYS A 35 -12.98 -2.95 4.13
C LYS A 35 -12.65 -1.66 4.88
N THR A 36 -11.41 -1.20 4.75
CA THR A 36 -10.89 -0.02 5.46
C THR A 36 -11.18 1.27 4.69
N HIS A 37 -11.16 1.21 3.35
CA HIS A 37 -11.41 2.36 2.50
C HIS A 37 -12.75 2.23 1.80
N ASP A 38 -13.64 3.22 2.01
CA ASP A 38 -14.94 3.27 1.34
C ASP A 38 -14.83 3.87 -0.08
N THR A 39 -13.84 4.74 -0.31
CA THR A 39 -13.65 5.42 -1.60
C THR A 39 -12.18 5.59 -1.95
N ALA A 40 -11.88 5.58 -3.25
CA ALA A 40 -10.59 5.92 -3.83
C ALA A 40 -10.73 7.02 -4.87
N ALA A 41 -9.86 8.02 -4.79
CA ALA A 41 -9.66 9.02 -5.83
C ALA A 41 -8.18 9.10 -6.25
N PRO A 42 -7.89 9.33 -7.55
CA PRO A 42 -6.52 9.56 -7.99
C PRO A 42 -5.85 10.69 -7.21
N GLY A 43 -4.67 10.42 -6.67
CA GLY A 43 -3.90 11.33 -5.81
C GLY A 43 -4.09 11.11 -4.31
N ASP A 44 -5.07 10.29 -3.88
CA ASP A 44 -5.22 9.94 -2.47
C ASP A 44 -3.99 9.21 -1.95
N VAL A 45 -3.64 9.48 -0.70
CA VAL A 45 -2.53 8.83 -0.01
C VAL A 45 -3.08 8.13 1.23
N TRP A 46 -2.95 6.81 1.26
CA TRP A 46 -3.35 5.94 2.35
C TRP A 46 -2.11 5.54 3.14
N THR A 47 -2.11 5.81 4.44
CA THR A 47 -1.05 5.35 5.33
C THR A 47 -1.41 3.97 5.82
N GLU A 48 -0.71 2.95 5.32
CA GLU A 48 -0.95 1.55 5.68
C GLU A 48 0.23 0.98 6.44
N PHE A 49 -0.02 -0.11 7.16
CA PHE A 49 0.98 -0.80 7.94
C PHE A 49 0.99 -2.29 7.65
N VAL A 50 2.19 -2.89 7.68
CA VAL A 50 2.36 -4.34 7.69
C VAL A 50 3.04 -4.75 8.99
N GLY A 51 2.45 -5.70 9.71
CA GLY A 51 3.04 -6.25 10.94
C GLY A 51 4.22 -7.16 10.61
N VAL A 52 5.43 -6.80 11.04
CA VAL A 52 6.68 -7.51 10.67
C VAL A 52 6.98 -8.73 11.54
N GLY A 53 6.20 -8.99 12.60
CA GLY A 53 6.34 -10.22 13.38
C GLY A 53 5.79 -10.18 14.80
N CYS A 54 6.06 -11.26 15.53
CA CYS A 54 5.53 -11.60 16.86
C CYS A 54 5.79 -10.54 17.96
N CYS A 55 6.77 -9.65 17.74
CA CYS A 55 7.17 -8.64 18.74
C CYS A 55 6.48 -7.28 18.57
N GLY A 56 5.55 -7.13 17.61
CA GLY A 56 4.70 -5.94 17.49
C GLY A 56 5.30 -4.79 16.67
N ASP A 57 6.42 -5.02 15.98
CA ASP A 57 6.96 -4.05 15.05
C ASP A 57 6.02 -3.92 13.83
N THR A 58 5.62 -2.70 13.53
CA THR A 58 4.81 -2.35 12.35
C THR A 58 5.66 -1.47 11.43
N LEU A 59 5.64 -1.77 10.14
CA LEU A 59 6.21 -0.90 9.13
C LEU A 59 5.08 -0.13 8.49
N ASP A 60 5.01 1.17 8.79
CA ASP A 60 4.09 2.11 8.17
C ASP A 60 4.66 2.59 6.82
N PHE A 61 3.83 2.60 5.78
CA PHE A 61 4.20 3.05 4.46
C PHE A 61 3.03 3.76 3.76
N PRO A 62 3.33 4.81 2.96
CA PRO A 62 2.32 5.52 2.19
C PRO A 62 2.02 4.81 0.86
N LEU A 63 0.83 4.23 0.73
CA LEU A 63 0.24 3.85 -0.55
C LEU A 63 -0.41 5.07 -1.20
N ARG A 64 -0.22 5.24 -2.49
CA ARG A 64 -0.86 6.31 -3.25
C ARG A 64 -1.76 5.73 -4.33
N VAL A 65 -2.97 6.25 -4.44
CA VAL A 65 -3.86 5.95 -5.56
C VAL A 65 -3.36 6.70 -6.79
N GLU A 66 -2.88 5.96 -7.78
CA GLU A 66 -2.42 6.53 -9.05
C GLU A 66 -3.60 6.69 -10.02
N SER A 67 -4.47 5.68 -10.09
CA SER A 67 -5.62 5.66 -10.98
C SER A 67 -6.76 4.81 -10.41
N VAL A 68 -7.97 5.13 -10.84
CA VAL A 68 -9.18 4.39 -10.48
C VAL A 68 -10.02 4.21 -11.74
N ASP A 69 -10.32 2.96 -12.08
CA ASP A 69 -11.17 2.59 -13.21
C ASP A 69 -12.59 2.26 -12.74
N GLY A 70 -13.57 2.71 -13.53
CA GLY A 70 -14.98 2.60 -13.21
C GLY A 70 -15.44 3.79 -12.37
N GLY A 71 -15.77 3.56 -11.10
CA GLY A 71 -16.15 4.62 -10.15
C GLY A 71 -15.25 4.69 -8.92
N THR A 72 -15.62 5.49 -7.93
CA THR A 72 -14.78 5.76 -6.75
C THR A 72 -15.09 4.88 -5.54
N ALA A 73 -16.20 4.13 -5.53
CA ALA A 73 -16.57 3.32 -4.36
C ALA A 73 -15.74 2.04 -4.30
N VAL A 74 -14.94 1.90 -3.24
CA VAL A 74 -14.08 0.75 -3.00
C VAL A 74 -14.88 -0.34 -2.29
N THR A 75 -14.72 -1.58 -2.74
CA THR A 75 -15.46 -2.74 -2.22
C THR A 75 -14.56 -3.98 -2.19
N GLU A 76 -15.05 -5.08 -1.64
CA GLU A 76 -14.36 -6.38 -1.65
C GLU A 76 -14.12 -6.95 -3.06
N ASP A 77 -14.92 -6.55 -4.05
CA ASP A 77 -14.79 -6.95 -5.45
C ASP A 77 -13.79 -6.08 -6.24
N THR A 78 -13.25 -5.02 -5.64
CA THR A 78 -12.35 -4.08 -6.30
C THR A 78 -10.98 -4.73 -6.53
N GLU A 79 -10.50 -4.72 -7.76
CA GLU A 79 -9.17 -5.22 -8.11
C GLU A 79 -8.10 -4.19 -7.70
N PHE A 80 -7.16 -4.58 -6.84
CA PHE A 80 -6.01 -3.75 -6.48
C PHE A 80 -4.77 -4.21 -7.26
N VAL A 81 -4.10 -3.26 -7.92
CA VAL A 81 -2.83 -3.50 -8.63
C VAL A 81 -1.77 -2.63 -8.00
N TYR A 82 -0.63 -3.23 -7.65
CA TYR A 82 0.46 -2.53 -7.00
C TYR A 82 1.60 -2.24 -7.97
N THR A 83 2.08 -1.00 -7.98
CA THR A 83 3.27 -0.58 -8.72
C THR A 83 4.28 0.02 -7.76
N GLU A 84 5.56 -0.14 -8.08
CA GLU A 84 6.61 0.59 -7.37
C GLU A 84 6.65 2.02 -7.88
N ARG A 85 6.69 3.00 -6.97
CA ARG A 85 7.04 4.39 -7.29
C ARG A 85 8.40 4.73 -6.70
N GLU A 86 9.12 5.59 -7.41
CA GLU A 86 10.28 6.31 -6.87
C GLU A 86 9.85 6.94 -5.53
N ALA A 87 10.58 6.62 -4.46
CA ALA A 87 10.46 7.36 -3.22
C ALA A 87 10.91 8.77 -3.54
N CYS A 88 9.96 9.70 -3.69
CA CYS A 88 10.26 11.08 -4.06
C CYS A 88 11.38 11.58 -3.15
N GLY A 89 12.56 11.76 -3.73
CA GLY A 89 13.80 11.86 -2.97
C GLY A 89 13.76 13.03 -2.01
N VAL A 90 13.51 12.75 -0.74
CA VAL A 90 14.20 13.47 0.31
C VAL A 90 15.61 12.90 0.30
N ALA A 91 16.45 13.44 -0.59
CA ALA A 91 17.89 13.39 -0.41
C ALA A 91 18.18 14.02 0.97
N GLY A 92 18.29 13.19 2.01
CA GLY A 92 18.77 13.62 3.33
C GLY A 92 18.02 13.17 4.59
N GLY A 93 17.07 12.23 4.56
CA GLY A 93 16.28 11.91 5.78
C GLY A 93 16.18 10.45 6.23
N TRP A 94 16.04 9.48 5.32
CA TRP A 94 15.50 8.15 5.68
C TRP A 94 16.54 7.00 5.65
N GLN A 95 17.84 7.30 5.62
CA GLN A 95 18.88 6.24 5.63
C GLN A 95 19.01 5.48 6.98
N VAL A 96 18.13 5.70 7.95
CA VAL A 96 18.22 5.08 9.27
C VAL A 96 16.92 4.34 9.57
N GLN A 97 16.75 3.13 9.02
CA GLN A 97 16.22 1.96 9.76
C GLN A 97 16.00 0.70 8.89
N SER A 98 15.98 0.79 7.56
CA SER A 98 15.64 -0.38 6.71
C SER A 98 16.74 -1.46 6.55
N ALA A 99 17.83 -1.42 7.32
CA ALA A 99 18.94 -2.37 7.23
C ALA A 99 19.01 -3.41 8.36
N ALA A 100 17.97 -3.55 9.20
CA ALA A 100 17.94 -4.52 10.29
C ALA A 100 16.73 -5.46 10.20
N GLY A 101 16.71 -6.34 9.19
CA GLY A 101 15.95 -7.59 9.29
C GLY A 101 16.80 -8.64 10.01
N PRO A 102 16.23 -9.50 10.88
CA PRO A 102 17.00 -10.56 11.54
C PRO A 102 17.49 -11.56 10.49
N THR A 103 18.81 -11.78 10.46
CA THR A 103 19.43 -12.91 9.77
C THR A 103 19.62 -14.01 10.81
N GLU A 104 18.94 -15.14 10.63
CA GLU A 104 19.37 -16.45 11.14
C GLU A 104 19.61 -17.38 9.96
#